data_AF-A0A7Z3C9D6-F1
#
_entry.id   AF-A0A7Z3C9D6-F1
#
_cell.length_a   1.000
_cell.length_b   1.000
_cell.length_c   1.000
_cell.angle_alpha   90.00
_cell.angle_beta   90.00
_cell.angle_gamma   90.00
#
_symmetry.space_group_name_H-M   'P 1'
#
loop_
_entity.id
_entity.type
_entity.pdbx_description
1 polymer ?
#
loop_
_entity_poly.entity_id
_entity_poly.type
_entity_poly.pdbx_seq_one_letter_code
_entity_poly.pdbx_strand_id
1 'polypeptide(L)'
;MTPETKDSLLFPRTNLAEGILVTFESRLQNAATIFAPRRKGKTTFLINDLIPIAKAHGFIVATADLWFDKAHPERVIAGALYEAIHGTGFLRRNWLKLMRPGSLVQSVEAGASTDGVTVKAELAKEGGLNLIELFERFRILGNGKALLIIDEVQHLASRKEFEDLTATLRSLLQHAHGEVFAVFTGSSQDGLHRMFRRTKAPFYQFSHEIQFPNLGLEFVQHLGQRFQEITGREWEVNAAFERFAARGYMPKYIRDVFLLCLTEGLSVRDADHRAWSTMTDEGNFENLILEMAPLDFTVLIGLVRGLPIFSTEGREWIGSEMPGGHVPSAATVQTALKRLQRRDLVGNLGHGEWAIEDIAMEGYLRRNFVEIDPQLGTENDQ
;
A
#
# COMPACT_ATOMS: atom_id res chain seq x y z
N MET A 1 -20.34 -22.22 5.86
CA MET A 1 -20.63 -20.86 6.34
C MET A 1 -19.65 -19.93 5.65
N THR A 2 -20.14 -19.05 4.77
CA THR A 2 -19.35 -17.91 4.29
C THR A 2 -18.85 -17.15 5.52
N PRO A 3 -17.59 -16.70 5.57
CA PRO A 3 -17.15 -15.83 6.65
C PRO A 3 -18.10 -14.63 6.67
N GLU A 4 -18.74 -14.37 7.81
CA GLU A 4 -19.54 -13.15 7.97
C GLU A 4 -18.64 -11.96 7.62
N THR A 5 -18.97 -11.26 6.54
CA THR A 5 -18.33 -10.01 6.17
C THR A 5 -18.63 -9.00 7.28
N LYS A 6 -17.66 -8.79 8.17
CA LYS A 6 -17.78 -7.88 9.33
C LYS A 6 -18.00 -6.42 8.92
N ASP A 7 -17.68 -6.06 7.69
CA ASP A 7 -17.90 -4.73 7.11
C ASP A 7 -19.12 -4.76 6.18
N SER A 8 -20.21 -4.11 6.61
CA SER A 8 -21.45 -4.03 5.84
C SER A 8 -21.32 -3.19 4.56
N LEU A 9 -20.31 -2.32 4.47
CA LEU A 9 -20.07 -1.43 3.33
C LEU A 9 -18.92 -1.94 2.43
N LEU A 10 -18.51 -3.20 2.61
CA LEU A 10 -17.49 -3.81 1.77
C LEU A 10 -17.99 -3.92 0.32
N PHE A 11 -17.23 -3.30 -0.58
CA PHE A 11 -17.42 -3.47 -2.02
C PHE A 11 -16.33 -4.40 -2.57
N PRO A 12 -16.68 -5.58 -3.09
CA PRO A 12 -15.72 -6.56 -3.53
C PRO A 12 -15.04 -6.14 -4.84
N ARG A 13 -13.77 -6.50 -4.99
CA ARG A 13 -12.98 -6.34 -6.22
C ARG A 13 -12.65 -7.72 -6.80
N THR A 14 -13.63 -8.61 -6.83
CA THR A 14 -13.50 -10.02 -7.26
C THR A 14 -12.82 -10.14 -8.61
N ASN A 15 -13.23 -9.36 -9.61
CA ASN A 15 -12.65 -9.41 -10.96
C ASN A 15 -11.13 -9.14 -10.98
N LEU A 16 -10.64 -8.25 -10.11
CA LEU A 16 -9.21 -7.96 -10.01
C LEU A 16 -8.45 -9.13 -9.39
N ALA A 17 -8.98 -9.74 -8.32
CA ALA A 17 -8.37 -10.90 -7.68
C ALA A 17 -8.36 -12.12 -8.60
N GLU A 18 -9.49 -12.42 -9.24
CA GLU A 18 -9.63 -13.50 -10.21
C GLU A 18 -8.68 -13.32 -11.40
N GLY A 19 -8.58 -12.09 -11.93
CA GLY A 19 -7.65 -11.79 -13.02
C GLY A 19 -6.20 -12.08 -12.67
N ILE A 20 -5.77 -11.77 -11.44
CA ILE A 20 -4.42 -12.10 -10.95
C ILE A 20 -4.23 -13.62 -10.82
N LEU A 21 -5.20 -14.31 -10.22
CA LEU A 21 -5.07 -15.74 -9.95
C LEU A 21 -5.10 -16.57 -11.23
N VAL A 22 -5.91 -16.19 -12.22
CA VAL A 22 -5.96 -16.86 -13.53
C VAL A 22 -4.60 -16.81 -14.24
N THR A 23 -3.87 -15.70 -14.19
CA THR A 23 -2.54 -15.62 -14.81
C THR A 23 -1.51 -16.49 -14.09
N PHE A 24 -1.63 -16.62 -12.76
CA PHE A 24 -0.80 -17.50 -11.94
C PHE A 24 -1.09 -18.97 -12.21
N GLU A 25 -2.37 -19.38 -12.16
CA GLU A 25 -2.76 -20.78 -12.42
C GLU A 25 -2.41 -21.23 -13.84
N SER A 26 -2.47 -20.32 -14.80
CA SER A 26 -2.05 -20.54 -16.19
C SER A 26 -0.53 -20.46 -16.38
N ARG A 27 0.24 -20.14 -15.34
CA ARG A 27 1.71 -19.95 -15.36
C ARG A 27 2.20 -18.92 -16.40
N LEU A 28 1.34 -17.95 -16.72
CA LEU A 28 1.69 -16.83 -17.59
C LEU A 28 2.53 -15.79 -16.85
N GLN A 29 2.34 -15.72 -15.53
CA GLN A 29 3.06 -14.81 -14.63
C GLN A 29 3.35 -15.53 -13.32
N ASN A 30 4.46 -15.19 -12.68
CA ASN A 30 4.78 -15.67 -11.32
C ASN A 30 4.71 -14.60 -10.25
N ALA A 31 4.75 -13.34 -10.64
CA ALA A 31 4.72 -12.24 -9.72
C ALA A 31 3.90 -11.08 -10.28
N ALA A 32 3.09 -10.49 -9.42
CA ALA A 32 2.37 -9.26 -9.68
C ALA A 32 2.76 -8.21 -8.66
N THR A 33 2.95 -6.97 -9.10
CA THR A 33 3.17 -5.83 -8.21
C THR A 33 2.02 -4.85 -8.35
N ILE A 34 1.30 -4.62 -7.26
CA ILE A 34 0.17 -3.70 -7.22
C ILE A 34 0.68 -2.32 -6.81
N PHE A 35 0.71 -1.42 -7.80
CA PHE A 35 1.03 -0.02 -7.58
C PHE A 35 -0.26 0.74 -7.28
N ALA A 36 -0.34 1.34 -6.10
CA ALA A 36 -1.38 2.33 -5.81
C ALA A 36 -0.86 3.35 -4.81
N PRO A 37 -1.29 4.62 -4.89
CA PRO A 37 -1.07 5.58 -3.83
C PRO A 37 -1.65 5.14 -2.48
N ARG A 38 -1.30 5.88 -1.42
CA ARG A 38 -1.95 5.73 -0.11
C ARG A 38 -3.46 5.93 -0.23
N ARG A 39 -4.22 5.30 0.68
CA ARG A 39 -5.69 5.44 0.80
C ARG A 39 -6.53 4.94 -0.39
N LYS A 40 -5.98 4.10 -1.28
CA LYS A 40 -6.76 3.45 -2.37
C LYS A 40 -7.50 2.16 -1.98
N GLY A 41 -7.23 1.59 -0.80
CA GLY A 41 -7.88 0.36 -0.34
C GLY A 41 -7.16 -0.94 -0.73
N LYS A 42 -5.83 -0.90 -0.95
CA LYS A 42 -5.00 -2.08 -1.25
C LYS A 42 -5.12 -3.17 -0.17
N THR A 43 -4.95 -2.80 1.10
CA THR A 43 -5.04 -3.74 2.23
C THR A 43 -6.44 -4.38 2.31
N THR A 44 -7.50 -3.59 2.08
CA THR A 44 -8.87 -4.11 1.99
C THR A 44 -9.01 -5.15 0.89
N PHE A 45 -8.45 -4.89 -0.30
CA PHE A 45 -8.43 -5.84 -1.42
C PHE A 45 -7.67 -7.13 -1.09
N LEU A 46 -6.49 -7.03 -0.49
CA LEU A 46 -5.71 -8.21 -0.10
C LEU A 46 -6.52 -9.10 0.87
N ILE A 47 -7.07 -8.50 1.93
CA ILE A 47 -7.72 -9.23 3.03
C ILE A 47 -9.08 -9.80 2.61
N ASN A 48 -9.88 -9.05 1.84
CA ASN A 48 -11.28 -9.40 1.58
C ASN A 48 -11.51 -10.03 0.20
N ASP A 49 -10.60 -9.83 -0.75
CA ASP A 49 -10.73 -10.37 -2.11
C ASP A 49 -9.62 -11.38 -2.40
N LEU A 50 -8.36 -10.92 -2.53
CA LEU A 50 -7.29 -11.77 -3.06
C LEU A 50 -7.01 -12.99 -2.17
N ILE A 51 -6.84 -12.80 -0.86
CA ILE A 51 -6.51 -13.92 0.05
C ILE A 51 -7.66 -14.94 0.13
N PRO A 52 -8.93 -14.54 0.37
CA PRO A 52 -10.04 -15.49 0.41
C PRO A 52 -10.25 -16.25 -0.91
N ILE A 53 -10.17 -15.55 -2.05
CA ILE A 53 -10.36 -16.18 -3.38
C ILE A 53 -9.18 -17.12 -3.68
N ALA A 54 -7.93 -16.71 -3.40
CA ALA A 54 -6.77 -17.59 -3.58
C ALA A 54 -6.91 -18.88 -2.75
N LYS A 55 -7.33 -18.77 -1.48
CA LYS A 55 -7.59 -19.94 -0.63
C LYS A 55 -8.72 -20.81 -1.19
N ALA A 56 -9.77 -20.21 -1.74
CA ALA A 56 -10.85 -20.95 -2.40
C ALA A 56 -10.36 -21.70 -3.66
N HIS A 57 -9.37 -21.16 -4.37
CA HIS A 57 -8.69 -21.82 -5.50
C HIS A 57 -7.67 -22.88 -5.05
N GLY A 58 -7.52 -23.11 -3.74
CA GLY A 58 -6.63 -24.11 -3.17
C GLY A 58 -5.19 -23.63 -2.97
N PHE A 59 -4.94 -22.32 -3.00
CA PHE A 59 -3.62 -21.80 -2.66
C PHE A 59 -3.35 -21.87 -1.16
N ILE A 60 -2.13 -22.26 -0.80
CA ILE A 60 -1.57 -21.95 0.52
C ILE A 60 -1.02 -20.52 0.44
N VAL A 61 -1.49 -19.66 1.33
CA VAL A 61 -1.20 -18.21 1.28
C VAL A 61 -0.39 -17.79 2.50
N ALA A 62 0.79 -17.22 2.25
CA ALA A 62 1.61 -16.52 3.24
C ALA A 62 1.49 -15.01 3.03
N THR A 63 1.31 -14.23 4.09
CA THR A 63 1.18 -12.76 4.00
C THR A 63 2.13 -12.08 4.98
N ALA A 64 3.08 -11.33 4.45
CA ALA A 64 4.10 -10.61 5.20
C ALA A 64 3.86 -9.09 5.05
N ASP A 65 3.43 -8.43 6.13
CA ASP A 65 3.35 -6.97 6.17
C ASP A 65 4.65 -6.41 6.76
N LEU A 66 5.53 -5.87 5.91
CA LEU A 66 6.84 -5.36 6.32
C LEU A 66 6.73 -4.09 7.18
N TRP A 67 5.54 -3.50 7.32
CA TRP A 67 5.31 -2.41 8.27
C TRP A 67 5.37 -2.87 9.73
N PHE A 68 5.07 -4.16 10.00
CA PHE A 68 5.00 -4.71 11.36
C PHE A 68 6.34 -4.66 12.10
N ASP A 69 7.43 -5.02 11.42
CA ASP A 69 8.79 -4.88 11.93
C ASP A 69 9.75 -4.51 10.80
N LYS A 70 9.96 -3.20 10.63
CA LYS A 70 10.85 -2.64 9.62
C LYS A 70 12.33 -2.89 9.89
N ALA A 71 12.70 -3.22 11.13
CA ALA A 71 14.08 -3.49 11.49
C ALA A 71 14.48 -4.93 11.11
N HIS A 72 13.50 -5.83 11.09
CA HIS A 72 13.71 -7.26 10.86
C HIS A 72 12.76 -7.85 9.81
N PRO A 73 12.78 -7.36 8.55
CA PRO A 73 11.90 -7.86 7.48
C PRO A 73 12.04 -9.36 7.22
N GLU A 74 13.22 -9.94 7.43
CA GLU A 74 13.48 -11.38 7.34
C GLU A 74 12.61 -12.18 8.32
N ARG A 75 12.40 -11.66 9.54
CA ARG A 75 11.57 -12.30 10.56
C ARG A 75 10.09 -12.22 10.21
N VAL A 76 9.66 -11.10 9.62
CA VAL A 76 8.28 -10.92 9.15
C VAL A 76 7.96 -11.94 8.06
N ILE A 77 8.84 -12.08 7.06
CA ILE A 77 8.65 -13.05 5.95
C ILE A 77 8.71 -14.49 6.48
N ALA A 78 9.71 -14.82 7.30
CA ALA A 78 9.81 -16.15 7.91
C ALA A 78 8.57 -16.49 8.75
N GLY A 79 8.08 -15.54 9.55
CA GLY A 79 6.84 -15.68 10.32
C GLY A 79 5.64 -15.97 9.41
N ALA A 80 5.46 -15.19 8.34
CA ALA A 80 4.36 -15.38 7.40
C ALA A 80 4.38 -16.77 6.75
N LEU A 81 5.55 -17.24 6.31
CA LEU A 81 5.72 -18.59 5.77
C LEU A 81 5.38 -19.66 6.81
N TYR A 82 5.88 -19.48 8.03
CA TYR A 82 5.65 -20.41 9.12
C TYR A 82 4.17 -20.51 9.50
N GLU A 83 3.44 -19.40 9.55
CA GLU A 83 1.99 -19.39 9.78
C GLU A 83 1.22 -20.06 8.64
N ALA A 84 1.65 -19.88 7.39
CA ALA A 84 1.04 -20.54 6.24
C ALA A 84 1.25 -22.07 6.27
N ILE A 85 2.42 -22.53 6.73
CA ILE A 85 2.77 -23.96 6.85
C ILE A 85 1.97 -24.65 7.97
N HIS A 86 1.83 -24.01 9.15
CA HIS A 86 1.27 -24.64 10.35
C HIS A 86 -0.18 -24.26 10.67
N GLY A 87 -0.75 -23.31 9.91
CA GLY A 87 -2.11 -22.81 10.10
C GLY A 87 -2.22 -21.59 11.03
N THR A 88 -3.32 -20.86 10.87
CA THR A 88 -3.57 -19.58 11.55
C THR A 88 -3.64 -19.73 13.07
N GLY A 89 -2.92 -18.88 13.79
CA GLY A 89 -2.94 -18.83 15.26
C GLY A 89 -1.79 -19.55 15.97
N PHE A 90 -0.94 -20.26 15.24
CA PHE A 90 0.29 -20.83 15.78
C PHE A 90 1.26 -19.72 16.22
N LEU A 91 1.46 -18.70 15.37
CA LEU A 91 2.26 -17.52 15.71
C LEU A 91 1.68 -16.81 16.92
N ARG A 92 0.39 -16.45 16.96
CA ARG A 92 -0.23 -15.78 18.13
C ARG A 92 0.00 -16.51 19.46
N ARG A 93 0.08 -17.85 19.46
CA ARG A 93 0.29 -18.67 20.66
C ARG A 93 1.76 -18.71 21.11
N ASN A 94 2.71 -18.60 20.17
CA ASN A 94 4.12 -18.87 20.41
C ASN A 94 5.07 -17.67 20.21
N TRP A 95 4.66 -16.64 19.45
CA TRP A 95 5.44 -15.43 19.15
C TRP A 95 5.71 -14.56 20.38
N LEU A 96 4.76 -14.47 21.32
CA LEU A 96 4.91 -13.79 22.62
C LEU A 96 6.05 -14.37 23.47
N LYS A 97 6.46 -15.62 23.19
CA LYS A 97 7.59 -16.28 23.87
C LYS A 97 8.90 -16.09 23.10
N LEU A 98 8.85 -16.00 21.77
CA LEU A 98 10.02 -15.88 20.89
C LEU A 98 10.56 -14.44 20.79
N MET A 99 9.71 -13.42 20.95
CA MET A 99 10.12 -12.00 20.91
C MET A 99 10.61 -11.44 22.25
N ARG A 100 10.77 -12.28 23.29
CA ARG A 100 11.41 -11.83 24.53
C ARG A 100 12.91 -11.64 24.28
N PRO A 101 13.47 -10.43 24.46
CA PRO A 101 14.91 -10.24 24.38
C PRO A 101 15.58 -11.09 25.47
N GLY A 102 16.44 -12.02 25.08
CA GLY A 102 17.26 -12.79 26.03
C GLY A 102 16.89 -14.27 26.24
N SER A 103 16.13 -14.94 25.36
CA SER A 103 16.03 -16.41 25.43
C SER A 103 17.29 -17.07 24.83
N LEU A 104 18.45 -16.73 25.40
CA LEU A 104 19.64 -17.54 25.32
C LEU A 104 19.40 -18.76 26.23
N VAL A 105 19.54 -19.93 25.61
CA VAL A 105 19.73 -21.27 26.18
C VAL A 105 19.92 -21.26 27.70
N GLN A 106 18.88 -21.64 28.45
CA GLN A 106 19.06 -22.27 29.75
C GLN A 106 18.71 -23.75 29.60
N SER A 107 19.75 -24.55 29.41
CA SER A 107 19.74 -25.98 29.72
C SER A 107 19.31 -26.15 31.17
N VAL A 108 18.15 -26.76 31.41
CA VAL A 108 17.80 -27.28 32.73
C VAL A 108 17.29 -28.70 32.54
N GLU A 109 18.03 -29.61 33.16
CA GLU A 109 17.77 -31.03 33.27
C GLU A 109 16.40 -31.32 33.91
N ALA A 110 15.85 -32.46 33.49
CA ALA A 110 14.95 -33.35 34.23
C ALA A 110 13.61 -32.80 34.79
N GLY A 111 12.50 -33.27 34.22
CA GLY A 111 11.19 -33.22 34.86
C GLY A 111 10.03 -33.49 33.92
N ALA A 112 9.42 -34.67 34.04
CA ALA A 112 8.39 -35.21 33.17
C ALA A 112 7.16 -34.29 32.97
N SER A 113 6.88 -33.95 31.70
CA SER A 113 5.52 -33.75 31.16
C SER A 113 5.58 -33.92 29.64
N THR A 114 5.04 -35.03 29.14
CA THR A 114 5.22 -35.51 27.75
C THR A 114 4.51 -34.67 26.69
N ASP A 115 3.57 -33.79 27.07
CA ASP A 115 2.87 -32.90 26.12
C ASP A 115 3.44 -31.47 26.07
N GLY A 116 4.18 -31.04 27.10
CA GLY A 116 4.78 -29.70 27.14
C GLY A 116 6.21 -29.66 26.61
N VAL A 117 6.93 -30.78 26.69
CA VAL A 117 8.35 -30.89 26.31
C VAL A 117 8.50 -31.16 24.81
N THR A 118 7.60 -31.93 24.20
CA THR A 118 7.55 -32.16 22.73
C THR A 118 7.29 -30.86 21.97
N VAL A 119 6.27 -30.10 22.38
CA VAL A 119 5.95 -28.79 21.77
C VAL A 119 7.09 -27.79 21.97
N LYS A 120 7.77 -27.79 23.12
CA LYS A 120 8.95 -26.91 23.35
C LYS A 120 10.18 -27.35 22.54
N ALA A 121 10.39 -28.65 22.34
CA ALA A 121 11.50 -29.18 21.55
C ALA A 121 11.27 -29.01 20.04
N GLU A 122 10.02 -29.13 19.56
CA GLU A 122 9.63 -28.75 18.20
C GLU A 122 9.78 -27.24 18.00
N LEU A 123 9.27 -26.41 18.91
CA LEU A 123 9.43 -24.95 18.83
C LEU A 123 10.89 -24.47 18.95
N ALA A 124 11.76 -25.17 19.68
CA ALA A 124 13.18 -24.84 19.76
C ALA A 124 13.98 -25.32 18.54
N LYS A 125 13.53 -26.40 17.87
CA LYS A 125 14.04 -26.81 16.55
C LYS A 125 13.49 -25.94 15.41
N GLU A 126 12.25 -25.48 15.53
CA GLU A 126 11.55 -24.68 14.53
C GLU A 126 11.83 -23.18 14.64
N GLY A 127 12.11 -22.68 15.85
CA GLY A 127 12.51 -21.29 16.14
C GLY A 127 13.90 -20.93 15.62
N GLY A 128 14.60 -21.88 15.00
CA GLY A 128 15.87 -21.71 14.28
C GLY A 128 15.78 -22.02 12.78
N LEU A 129 14.59 -22.15 12.19
CA LEU A 129 14.46 -22.42 10.76
C LEU A 129 14.93 -21.22 9.93
N ASN A 130 15.86 -21.48 9.02
CA ASN A 130 16.32 -20.51 8.04
C ASN A 130 15.16 -20.14 7.10
N LEU A 131 15.04 -18.86 6.71
CA LEU A 131 14.09 -18.37 5.70
C LEU A 131 14.04 -19.27 4.46
N ILE A 132 15.19 -19.76 4.00
CA ILE A 132 15.32 -20.66 2.86
C ILE A 132 14.56 -21.97 3.10
N GLU A 133 14.71 -22.57 4.29
CA GLU A 133 14.06 -23.84 4.62
C GLU A 133 12.54 -23.69 4.74
N LEU A 134 12.09 -22.59 5.35
CA LEU A 134 10.66 -22.26 5.42
C LEU A 134 10.07 -22.05 4.03
N PHE A 135 10.79 -21.36 3.15
CA PHE A 135 10.36 -21.14 1.78
C PHE A 135 10.25 -22.47 1.01
N GLU A 136 11.22 -23.37 1.13
CA GLU A 136 11.16 -24.69 0.48
C GLU A 136 10.01 -25.54 1.01
N ARG A 137 9.76 -25.55 2.33
CA ARG A 137 8.60 -26.25 2.91
C ARG A 137 7.29 -25.67 2.41
N PHE A 138 7.18 -24.34 2.35
CA PHE A 138 6.02 -23.65 1.81
C PHE A 138 5.77 -24.00 0.34
N ARG A 139 6.83 -24.05 -0.49
CA ARG A 139 6.76 -24.50 -1.89
C ARG A 139 6.24 -25.93 -2.00
N ILE A 140 6.85 -26.86 -1.27
CA ILE A 140 6.48 -28.29 -1.30
C ILE A 140 5.03 -28.49 -0.87
N LEU A 141 4.60 -27.85 0.22
CA LEU A 141 3.22 -27.95 0.70
C LEU A 141 2.22 -27.32 -0.27
N GLY A 142 2.58 -26.20 -0.90
CA GLY A 142 1.74 -25.55 -1.90
C GLY A 142 1.52 -26.39 -3.15
N ASN A 143 2.43 -27.32 -3.47
CA ASN A 143 2.32 -28.26 -4.59
C ASN A 143 1.86 -27.59 -5.91
N GLY A 144 2.53 -26.50 -6.29
CA GLY A 144 2.16 -25.72 -7.48
C GLY A 144 1.11 -24.62 -7.24
N LYS A 145 0.64 -24.44 -6.00
CA LYS A 145 -0.32 -23.41 -5.57
C LYS A 145 0.13 -22.74 -4.26
N ALA A 146 1.37 -22.25 -4.21
CA ALA A 146 1.85 -21.42 -3.11
C ALA A 146 1.77 -19.93 -3.49
N LEU A 147 1.17 -19.09 -2.65
CA LEU A 147 1.08 -17.64 -2.87
C LEU A 147 1.73 -16.87 -1.71
N LEU A 148 2.83 -16.17 -1.98
CA LEU A 148 3.50 -15.27 -1.06
C LEU A 148 3.09 -13.82 -1.33
N ILE A 149 2.39 -13.20 -0.39
CA ILE A 149 2.03 -11.78 -0.44
C ILE A 149 2.99 -11.01 0.46
N ILE A 150 3.64 -9.97 -0.09
CA ILE A 150 4.51 -9.07 0.68
C ILE A 150 3.98 -7.65 0.55
N ASP A 151 3.43 -7.12 1.65
CA ASP A 151 2.95 -5.75 1.75
C ASP A 151 4.08 -4.79 2.18
N GLU A 152 4.00 -3.58 1.64
CA GLU A 152 5.01 -2.53 1.74
C GLU A 152 6.44 -3.01 1.37
N VAL A 153 6.54 -3.76 0.26
CA VAL A 153 7.78 -4.39 -0.22
C VAL A 153 8.93 -3.40 -0.41
N GLN A 154 8.63 -2.11 -0.67
CA GLN A 154 9.65 -1.09 -0.87
C GLN A 154 10.53 -0.87 0.37
N HIS A 155 10.11 -1.35 1.54
CA HIS A 155 10.96 -1.36 2.73
C HIS A 155 12.26 -2.14 2.51
N LEU A 156 12.24 -3.18 1.67
CA LEU A 156 13.45 -3.93 1.30
C LEU A 156 14.47 -3.07 0.54
N ALA A 157 14.03 -2.01 -0.15
CA ALA A 157 14.93 -1.04 -0.81
C ALA A 157 15.21 0.22 0.01
N SER A 158 14.76 0.28 1.27
CA SER A 158 14.92 1.49 2.09
C SER A 158 16.33 1.62 2.69
N ARG A 159 17.05 0.50 2.87
CA ARG A 159 18.36 0.46 3.52
C ARG A 159 19.26 -0.58 2.85
N LYS A 160 20.57 -0.31 2.85
CA LYS A 160 21.59 -1.22 2.29
C LYS A 160 21.68 -2.54 3.04
N GLU A 161 21.38 -2.55 4.34
CA GLU A 161 21.40 -3.75 5.19
C GLU A 161 20.43 -4.84 4.72
N PHE A 162 19.44 -4.50 3.89
CA PHE A 162 18.46 -5.46 3.35
C PHE A 162 18.82 -5.97 1.95
N GLU A 163 19.94 -5.54 1.35
CA GLU A 163 20.32 -5.95 -0.02
C GLU A 163 20.46 -7.48 -0.15
N ASP A 164 21.14 -8.13 0.81
CA ASP A 164 21.34 -9.59 0.81
C ASP A 164 20.05 -10.37 1.00
N LEU A 165 19.16 -9.89 1.89
CA LEU A 165 17.82 -10.46 2.06
C LEU A 165 17.02 -10.36 0.75
N THR A 166 17.06 -9.19 0.11
CA THR A 166 16.33 -8.93 -1.13
C THR A 166 16.83 -9.81 -2.27
N ALA A 167 18.15 -9.97 -2.40
CA ALA A 167 18.77 -10.87 -3.37
C ALA A 167 18.42 -12.34 -3.11
N THR A 168 18.42 -12.75 -1.83
CA THR A 168 18.01 -14.10 -1.42
C THR A 168 16.55 -14.36 -1.78
N LEU A 169 15.63 -13.46 -1.43
CA LEU A 169 14.21 -13.57 -1.74
C LEU A 169 13.96 -13.64 -3.25
N ARG A 170 14.60 -12.75 -4.04
CA ARG A 170 14.53 -12.79 -5.51
C ARG A 170 14.98 -14.15 -6.04
N SER A 171 16.09 -14.68 -5.53
CA SER A 171 16.62 -15.97 -5.95
C SER A 171 15.66 -17.11 -5.62
N LEU A 172 15.10 -17.14 -4.41
CA LEU A 172 14.13 -18.16 -4.00
C LEU A 172 12.90 -18.19 -4.92
N LEU A 173 12.31 -17.01 -5.18
CA LEU A 173 11.14 -16.89 -6.06
C LEU A 173 11.47 -17.26 -7.52
N GLN A 174 12.68 -16.94 -8.00
CA GLN A 174 13.13 -17.31 -9.34
C GLN A 174 13.29 -18.83 -9.49
N HIS A 175 13.82 -19.52 -8.48
CA HIS A 175 13.99 -20.98 -8.52
C HIS A 175 12.66 -21.72 -8.42
N ALA A 176 11.68 -21.16 -7.70
CA ALA A 176 10.35 -21.74 -7.55
C ALA A 176 9.35 -21.30 -8.65
N HIS A 177 9.86 -20.94 -9.84
CA HIS A 177 9.06 -20.48 -10.97
C HIS A 177 7.94 -21.48 -11.32
N GLY A 178 6.69 -21.03 -11.33
CA GLY A 178 5.52 -21.87 -11.64
C GLY A 178 5.06 -22.78 -10.48
N GLU A 179 5.67 -22.66 -9.31
CA GLU A 179 5.28 -23.35 -8.08
C GLU A 179 4.91 -22.38 -6.94
N VAL A 180 5.70 -21.32 -6.77
CA VAL A 180 5.44 -20.23 -5.82
C VAL A 180 5.20 -18.94 -6.60
N PHE A 181 4.03 -18.34 -6.35
CA PHE A 181 3.60 -17.07 -6.90
C PHE A 181 3.77 -15.96 -5.86
N ALA A 182 4.03 -14.74 -6.32
CA ALA A 182 4.21 -13.59 -5.45
C ALA A 182 3.25 -12.45 -5.80
N VAL A 183 2.70 -11.80 -4.77
CA VAL A 183 2.05 -10.49 -4.92
C VAL A 183 2.77 -9.49 -4.04
N PHE A 184 3.32 -8.47 -4.67
CA PHE A 184 3.97 -7.37 -3.98
C PHE A 184 3.04 -6.17 -3.96
N THR A 185 2.92 -5.52 -2.80
CA THR A 185 2.19 -4.25 -2.69
C THR A 185 3.07 -3.19 -2.06
N GLY A 186 2.76 -1.93 -2.34
CA GLY A 186 3.46 -0.80 -1.75
C GLY A 186 2.71 0.50 -1.92
N SER A 187 2.92 1.42 -0.99
CA SER A 187 2.30 2.74 -1.02
C SER A 187 3.21 3.85 -1.53
N SER A 188 4.54 3.65 -1.54
CA SER A 188 5.48 4.62 -2.15
C SER A 188 5.76 4.28 -3.60
N GLN A 189 5.38 5.19 -4.49
CA GLN A 189 5.64 5.07 -5.92
C GLN A 189 7.15 5.08 -6.21
N ASP A 190 7.89 5.97 -5.56
CA ASP A 190 9.36 6.04 -5.69
C ASP A 190 10.05 4.78 -5.16
N GLY A 191 9.62 4.26 -4.02
CA GLY A 191 10.14 3.02 -3.44
C GLY A 191 9.92 1.82 -4.36
N LEU A 192 8.70 1.65 -4.89
CA LEU A 192 8.41 0.58 -5.83
C LEU A 192 9.14 0.77 -7.17
N HIS A 193 9.25 2.01 -7.68
CA HIS A 193 10.03 2.31 -8.88
C HIS A 193 11.50 1.90 -8.69
N ARG A 194 12.09 2.20 -7.52
CA ARG A 194 13.45 1.75 -7.16
C ARG A 194 13.63 0.25 -7.14
N MET A 195 12.60 -0.49 -6.73
CA MET A 195 12.61 -1.95 -6.59
C MET A 195 12.40 -2.71 -7.91
N PHE A 196 11.54 -2.20 -8.80
CA PHE A 196 11.06 -2.96 -9.96
C PHE A 196 11.42 -2.35 -11.32
N ARG A 197 11.66 -1.04 -11.41
CA ARG A 197 11.83 -0.33 -12.70
C ARG A 197 13.26 0.11 -13.01
N ARG A 198 14.16 0.23 -12.02
CA ARG A 198 15.57 0.58 -12.30
C ARG A 198 16.35 -0.63 -12.82
N THR A 199 17.22 -0.45 -13.81
CA THR A 199 18.01 -1.56 -14.41
C THR A 199 18.87 -2.32 -13.39
N LYS A 200 19.34 -1.65 -12.33
CA LYS A 200 20.11 -2.27 -11.23
C LYS A 200 19.23 -2.68 -10.04
N ALA A 201 17.91 -2.64 -10.19
CA ALA A 201 17.00 -2.95 -9.11
C ALA A 201 16.98 -4.45 -8.79
N PRO A 202 16.81 -4.81 -7.51
CA PRO A 202 16.82 -6.20 -7.10
C PRO A 202 15.64 -7.01 -7.64
N PHE A 203 14.54 -6.37 -8.05
CA PHE A 203 13.41 -7.04 -8.70
C PHE A 203 13.12 -6.46 -10.11
N TYR A 204 14.15 -5.94 -10.80
CA TYR A 204 14.00 -5.40 -12.14
C TYR A 204 13.32 -6.40 -13.09
N GLN A 205 12.18 -6.00 -13.67
CA GLN A 205 11.36 -6.82 -14.58
C GLN A 205 10.93 -8.18 -14.01
N PHE A 206 10.93 -8.35 -12.68
CA PHE A 206 10.58 -9.63 -12.05
C PHE A 206 9.06 -9.89 -12.01
N SER A 207 8.26 -8.83 -11.99
CA SER A 207 6.82 -8.89 -11.81
C SER A 207 6.08 -8.11 -12.89
N HIS A 208 4.86 -8.53 -13.19
CA HIS A 208 3.93 -7.72 -13.95
C HIS A 208 3.38 -6.59 -13.08
N GLU A 209 3.38 -5.36 -13.59
CA GLU A 209 2.81 -4.22 -12.90
C GLU A 209 1.29 -4.18 -13.10
N ILE A 210 0.56 -4.13 -11.99
CA ILE A 210 -0.89 -3.99 -11.98
C ILE A 210 -1.21 -2.59 -11.48
N GLN A 211 -1.81 -1.79 -12.37
CA GLN A 211 -2.43 -0.55 -11.95
C GLN A 211 -3.65 -0.89 -11.10
N PHE A 212 -3.66 -0.41 -9.86
CA PHE A 212 -4.77 -0.68 -8.96
C PHE A 212 -5.97 0.23 -9.32
N PRO A 213 -7.08 -0.32 -9.84
CA PRO A 213 -8.17 0.49 -10.37
C PRO A 213 -8.83 1.32 -9.27
N ASN A 214 -9.33 2.49 -9.63
CA ASN A 214 -10.23 3.25 -8.77
C ASN A 214 -11.54 2.48 -8.58
N LEU A 215 -12.17 2.65 -7.42
CA LEU A 215 -13.58 2.26 -7.30
C LEU A 215 -14.41 3.27 -8.09
N GLY A 216 -15.27 2.80 -8.99
CA GLY A 216 -16.08 3.64 -9.85
C GLY A 216 -17.45 3.96 -9.27
N LEU A 217 -18.37 4.31 -10.16
CA LEU A 217 -19.76 4.62 -9.83
C LEU A 217 -20.46 3.43 -9.16
N GLU A 218 -20.11 2.21 -9.55
CA GLU A 218 -20.67 0.97 -8.99
C GLU A 218 -20.47 0.86 -7.47
N PHE A 219 -19.35 1.39 -6.95
CA PHE A 219 -19.11 1.43 -5.52
C PHE A 219 -20.03 2.43 -4.81
N VAL A 220 -20.24 3.61 -5.38
CA VAL A 220 -21.11 4.63 -4.78
C VAL A 220 -22.58 4.20 -4.88
N GLN A 221 -22.96 3.51 -5.96
CA GLN A 221 -24.27 2.86 -6.09
C GLN A 221 -24.49 1.79 -5.02
N HIS A 222 -23.48 0.96 -4.75
CA HIS A 222 -23.54 -0.01 -3.65
C HIS A 222 -23.78 0.69 -2.31
N LEU A 223 -23.05 1.77 -2.01
CA LEU A 223 -23.30 2.58 -0.82
C LEU A 223 -24.72 3.16 -0.80
N GLY A 224 -25.22 3.67 -1.93
CA GLY A 224 -26.59 4.18 -2.04
C GLY A 224 -27.66 3.11 -1.76
N GLN A 225 -27.46 1.89 -2.25
CA GLN A 225 -28.33 0.76 -1.93
C GLN A 225 -28.33 0.47 -0.42
N ARG A 226 -27.14 0.45 0.21
CA ARG A 226 -27.04 0.28 1.66
C ARG A 226 -27.69 1.41 2.44
N PHE A 227 -27.59 2.64 1.97
CA PHE A 227 -28.27 3.79 2.57
C PHE A 227 -29.80 3.61 2.56
N GLN A 228 -30.34 3.20 1.42
CA GLN A 228 -31.77 2.93 1.24
C GLN A 228 -32.23 1.76 2.13
N GLU A 229 -31.46 0.68 2.21
CA GLU A 229 -31.77 -0.47 3.08
C GLU A 229 -31.85 -0.07 4.57
N ILE A 230 -30.93 0.80 5.02
CA ILE A 230 -30.85 1.19 6.43
C ILE A 230 -31.90 2.25 6.79
N THR A 231 -32.15 3.21 5.90
CA THR A 231 -32.95 4.41 6.23
C THR A 231 -34.32 4.48 5.55
N GLY A 232 -34.54 3.69 4.50
CA GLY A 232 -35.71 3.82 3.62
C GLY A 232 -35.68 5.05 2.71
N ARG A 233 -34.60 5.84 2.69
CA ARG A 233 -34.46 7.06 1.87
C ARG A 233 -33.40 6.88 0.79
N GLU A 234 -33.57 7.55 -0.35
CA GLU A 234 -32.59 7.54 -1.42
C GLU A 234 -31.37 8.39 -1.05
N TRP A 235 -30.18 7.93 -1.44
CA TRP A 235 -28.95 8.68 -1.31
C TRP A 235 -28.62 9.40 -2.63
N GLU A 236 -28.03 10.59 -2.57
CA GLU A 236 -27.68 11.38 -3.75
C GLU A 236 -26.42 10.80 -4.46
N VAL A 237 -26.56 9.61 -5.06
CA VAL A 237 -25.44 8.82 -5.60
C VAL A 237 -24.58 9.59 -6.61
N ASN A 238 -25.19 10.32 -7.55
CA ASN A 238 -24.45 11.08 -8.56
C ASN A 238 -23.64 12.22 -7.92
N ALA A 239 -24.26 12.99 -7.03
CA ALA A 239 -23.59 14.07 -6.29
C ALA A 239 -22.46 13.53 -5.41
N ALA A 240 -22.63 12.33 -4.85
CA ALA A 240 -21.64 11.64 -4.05
C ALA A 240 -20.46 11.14 -4.91
N PHE A 241 -20.74 10.61 -6.10
CA PHE A 241 -19.73 10.14 -7.04
C PHE A 241 -18.88 11.27 -7.60
N GLU A 242 -19.49 12.39 -8.00
CA GLU A 242 -18.76 13.59 -8.46
C GLU A 242 -17.74 14.06 -7.42
N ARG A 243 -18.16 14.12 -6.15
CA ARG A 243 -17.27 14.49 -5.03
C ARG A 243 -16.19 13.45 -4.79
N PHE A 244 -16.55 12.17 -4.82
CA PHE A 244 -15.60 11.07 -4.70
C PHE A 244 -14.50 11.13 -5.76
N ALA A 245 -14.88 11.36 -7.02
CA ALA A 245 -13.95 11.55 -8.13
C ALA A 245 -13.08 12.80 -7.93
N ALA A 246 -13.69 13.94 -7.57
CA ALA A 246 -12.99 15.20 -7.32
C ALA A 246 -12.01 15.14 -6.13
N ARG A 247 -12.22 14.22 -5.17
CA ARG A 247 -11.28 13.94 -4.06
C ARG A 247 -10.31 12.79 -4.37
N GLY A 248 -10.17 12.37 -5.63
CA GLY A 248 -9.17 11.38 -6.02
C GLY A 248 -9.51 9.95 -5.61
N TYR A 249 -10.80 9.58 -5.57
CA TYR A 249 -11.27 8.20 -5.41
C TYR A 249 -10.74 7.49 -4.14
N MET A 250 -10.79 8.15 -2.97
CA MET A 250 -10.34 7.58 -1.68
C MET A 250 -11.51 6.91 -0.93
N PRO A 251 -11.54 5.55 -0.79
CA PRO A 251 -12.73 4.88 -0.26
C PRO A 251 -13.10 5.28 1.17
N LYS A 252 -12.12 5.61 2.03
CA LYS A 252 -12.40 6.11 3.39
C LYS A 252 -13.22 7.40 3.33
N TYR A 253 -12.82 8.36 2.50
CA TYR A 253 -13.49 9.66 2.39
C TYR A 253 -14.97 9.52 2.03
N ILE A 254 -15.31 8.74 0.99
CA ILE A 254 -16.72 8.61 0.60
C ILE A 254 -17.54 7.81 1.62
N ARG A 255 -16.90 6.90 2.36
CA ARG A 255 -17.53 6.23 3.51
C ARG A 255 -17.80 7.20 4.66
N ASP A 256 -16.90 8.15 4.91
CA ASP A 256 -17.11 9.20 5.91
C ASP A 256 -18.29 10.11 5.50
N VAL A 257 -18.38 10.49 4.22
CA VAL A 257 -19.55 11.22 3.67
C VAL A 257 -20.84 10.41 3.85
N PHE A 258 -20.82 9.13 3.50
CA PHE A 258 -21.96 8.22 3.71
C PHE A 258 -22.38 8.18 5.18
N LEU A 259 -21.43 8.02 6.10
CA LEU A 259 -21.71 7.96 7.54
C LEU A 259 -22.32 9.26 8.05
N LEU A 260 -21.79 10.42 7.65
CA LEU A 260 -22.36 11.71 8.02
C LEU A 260 -23.79 11.91 7.50
N CYS A 261 -24.08 11.50 6.26
CA CYS A 261 -25.45 11.51 5.73
C CYS A 261 -26.36 10.57 6.56
N LEU A 262 -25.83 9.41 6.96
CA LEU A 262 -26.60 8.38 7.66
C LEU A 262 -26.92 8.78 9.10
N THR A 263 -25.91 9.20 9.86
CA THR A 263 -26.02 9.42 11.31
C THR A 263 -26.51 10.83 11.65
N GLU A 264 -26.22 11.82 10.82
CA GLU A 264 -26.56 13.22 11.08
C GLU A 264 -27.62 13.78 10.11
N GLY A 265 -27.99 13.03 9.07
CA GLY A 265 -28.99 13.48 8.09
C GLY A 265 -28.52 14.64 7.22
N LEU A 266 -27.20 14.85 7.10
CA LEU A 266 -26.65 15.89 6.24
C LEU A 266 -26.92 15.61 4.76
N SER A 267 -27.01 16.67 3.95
CA SER A 267 -26.93 16.56 2.49
C SER A 267 -25.55 16.06 2.08
N VAL A 268 -25.44 15.44 0.90
CA VAL A 268 -24.13 14.99 0.39
C VAL A 268 -23.13 16.15 0.26
N ARG A 269 -23.62 17.35 -0.07
CA ARG A 269 -22.80 18.57 -0.12
C ARG A 269 -22.20 18.91 1.24
N ASP A 270 -23.03 18.98 2.27
CA ASP A 270 -22.58 19.42 3.59
C ASP A 270 -21.72 18.33 4.27
N ALA A 271 -22.04 17.06 4.01
CA ALA A 271 -21.23 15.91 4.42
C ALA A 271 -19.84 15.89 3.76
N ASP A 272 -19.72 16.21 2.46
CA ASP A 272 -18.41 16.37 1.80
C ASP A 272 -17.57 17.47 2.43
N HIS A 273 -18.14 18.64 2.65
CA HIS A 273 -17.41 19.74 3.27
C HIS A 273 -16.82 19.34 4.62
N ARG A 274 -17.60 18.64 5.45
CA ARG A 274 -17.14 18.18 6.76
C ARG A 274 -16.15 17.03 6.68
N ALA A 275 -16.46 15.96 5.94
CA ALA A 275 -15.57 14.81 5.79
C ALA A 275 -14.21 15.23 5.23
N TRP A 276 -14.21 16.14 4.26
CA TRP A 276 -12.98 16.69 3.70
C TRP A 276 -12.18 17.50 4.73
N SER A 277 -12.84 18.41 5.47
CA SER A 277 -12.18 19.19 6.53
C SER A 277 -11.53 18.28 7.57
N THR A 278 -12.28 17.31 8.09
CA THR A 278 -11.76 16.35 9.08
C THR A 278 -10.56 15.59 8.53
N MET A 279 -10.62 15.14 7.28
CA MET A 279 -9.53 14.39 6.67
C MET A 279 -8.28 15.24 6.44
N THR A 280 -8.43 16.53 6.12
CA THR A 280 -7.30 17.45 5.97
C THR A 280 -6.70 17.84 7.30
N ASP A 281 -7.53 17.97 8.35
CA ASP A 281 -7.11 18.22 9.71
C ASP A 281 -6.35 17.02 10.29
N GLU A 282 -6.86 15.80 10.09
CA GLU A 282 -6.18 14.53 10.43
C GLU A 282 -4.82 14.41 9.73
N GLY A 283 -4.71 14.91 8.50
CA GLY A 283 -3.46 14.95 7.75
C GLY A 283 -2.42 15.94 8.28
N ASN A 284 -2.83 16.84 9.17
CA ASN A 284 -2.00 17.92 9.72
C ASN A 284 -1.27 18.74 8.63
N PHE A 285 -1.92 18.91 7.47
CA PHE A 285 -1.30 19.48 6.28
C PHE A 285 -0.96 20.97 6.45
N GLU A 286 -1.75 21.71 7.22
CA GLU A 286 -1.47 23.11 7.55
C GLU A 286 -0.14 23.27 8.26
N ASN A 287 0.09 22.53 9.35
CA ASN A 287 1.34 22.60 10.09
C ASN A 287 2.53 22.10 9.25
N LEU A 288 2.34 21.04 8.47
CA LEU A 288 3.36 20.55 7.54
C LEU A 288 3.82 21.64 6.55
N ILE A 289 2.88 22.45 6.05
CA ILE A 289 3.16 23.55 5.12
C ILE A 289 3.81 24.73 5.85
N LEU A 290 3.34 25.08 7.05
CA LEU A 290 3.92 26.17 7.86
C LEU A 290 5.38 25.89 8.22
N GLU A 291 5.75 24.64 8.43
CA GLU A 291 7.13 24.21 8.71
C GLU A 291 8.00 24.08 7.43
N MET A 292 7.43 24.32 6.26
CA MET A 292 8.12 24.14 4.98
C MET A 292 8.92 25.39 4.60
N ALA A 293 10.13 25.19 4.08
CA ALA A 293 10.89 26.29 3.51
C ALA A 293 10.12 26.87 2.30
N PRO A 294 10.10 28.20 2.07
CA PRO A 294 9.34 28.79 0.97
C PRO A 294 9.63 28.15 -0.38
N LEU A 295 10.91 27.85 -0.68
CA LEU A 295 11.29 27.19 -1.92
C LEU A 295 10.71 25.78 -2.05
N ASP A 296 10.71 25.01 -0.96
CA ASP A 296 10.17 23.65 -0.96
C ASP A 296 8.67 23.69 -1.23
N PHE A 297 7.97 24.64 -0.61
CA PHE A 297 6.54 24.84 -0.83
C PHE A 297 6.23 25.26 -2.28
N THR A 298 6.94 26.26 -2.82
CA THR A 298 6.71 26.71 -4.21
C THR A 298 7.01 25.61 -5.22
N VAL A 299 8.07 24.83 -5.02
CA VAL A 299 8.37 23.66 -5.86
C VAL A 299 7.25 22.62 -5.79
N LEU A 300 6.71 22.37 -4.58
CA LEU A 300 5.58 21.46 -4.38
C LEU A 300 4.32 21.94 -5.11
N ILE A 301 3.99 23.25 -5.03
CA ILE A 301 2.86 23.83 -5.79
C ILE A 301 3.10 23.75 -7.29
N GLY A 302 4.33 23.98 -7.76
CA GLY A 302 4.69 23.82 -9.16
C GLY A 302 4.41 22.40 -9.68
N LEU A 303 4.69 21.37 -8.87
CA LEU A 303 4.34 19.99 -9.19
C LEU A 303 2.82 19.77 -9.25
N VAL A 304 2.05 20.28 -8.28
CA VAL A 304 0.58 20.15 -8.26
C VAL A 304 -0.07 20.85 -9.46
N ARG A 305 0.55 21.93 -9.96
CA ARG A 305 0.13 22.64 -11.18
C ARG A 305 0.55 21.94 -12.48
N GLY A 306 1.35 20.88 -12.41
CA GLY A 306 1.88 20.18 -13.58
C GLY A 306 2.96 20.97 -14.34
N LEU A 307 3.61 21.94 -13.69
CA LEU A 307 4.62 22.77 -14.34
C LEU A 307 5.93 22.00 -14.57
N PRO A 308 6.64 22.25 -15.68
CA PRO A 308 7.97 21.70 -15.92
C PRO A 308 9.01 22.42 -15.04
N ILE A 309 9.04 22.10 -13.73
CA ILE A 309 9.80 22.83 -12.69
C ILE A 309 11.32 22.93 -12.89
N PHE A 310 11.91 22.14 -13.79
CA PHE A 310 13.33 22.23 -14.15
C PHE A 310 13.61 23.14 -15.35
N SER A 311 12.59 23.43 -16.17
CA SER A 311 12.71 24.32 -17.33
C SER A 311 13.02 25.76 -16.91
N THR A 312 13.43 26.59 -17.85
CA THR A 312 13.61 28.03 -17.60
C THR A 312 12.30 28.67 -17.13
N GLU A 313 11.21 28.44 -17.85
CA GLU A 313 9.87 28.93 -17.52
C GLU A 313 9.41 28.49 -16.12
N GLY A 314 9.51 27.20 -15.82
CA GLY A 314 9.13 26.67 -14.51
C GLY A 314 9.95 27.27 -13.36
N ARG A 315 11.26 27.50 -13.58
CA ARG A 315 12.12 28.16 -12.57
C ARG A 315 11.84 29.64 -12.44
N GLU A 316 11.51 30.33 -13.52
CA GLU A 316 11.08 31.74 -13.50
C GLU A 316 9.78 31.89 -12.71
N TRP A 317 8.81 31.00 -12.93
CA TRP A 317 7.59 30.94 -12.12
C TRP A 317 7.88 30.67 -10.64
N ILE A 318 8.75 29.71 -10.32
CA ILE A 318 9.17 29.49 -8.92
C ILE A 318 9.80 30.77 -8.34
N GLY A 319 10.62 31.47 -9.12
CA GLY A 319 11.24 32.74 -8.72
C GLY A 319 10.21 33.83 -8.42
N SER A 320 9.16 33.97 -9.24
CA SER A 320 8.13 35.00 -9.07
C SER A 320 7.26 34.80 -7.83
N GLU A 321 7.02 33.54 -7.44
CA GLU A 321 6.25 33.21 -6.23
C GLU A 321 7.08 33.28 -4.93
N MET A 322 8.41 33.36 -5.05
CA MET A 322 9.32 33.36 -3.90
C MET A 322 9.51 34.78 -3.32
N PRO A 323 9.62 34.90 -1.98
CA PRO A 323 10.01 36.17 -1.36
C PRO A 323 11.37 36.65 -1.91
N GLY A 324 11.37 37.80 -2.59
CA GLY A 324 12.56 38.40 -3.18
C GLY A 324 12.80 38.11 -4.67
N GLY A 325 11.95 37.33 -5.34
CA GLY A 325 11.95 37.23 -6.81
C GLY A 325 13.15 36.50 -7.43
N HIS A 326 13.99 35.85 -6.62
CA HIS A 326 15.21 35.21 -7.13
C HIS A 326 14.90 33.87 -7.79
N VAL A 327 15.19 33.77 -9.09
CA VAL A 327 15.03 32.54 -9.88
C VAL A 327 16.01 31.46 -9.41
N PRO A 328 15.55 30.32 -8.88
CA PRO A 328 16.45 29.27 -8.41
C PRO A 328 17.15 28.55 -9.58
N SER A 329 18.34 28.03 -9.30
CA SER A 329 19.03 27.10 -10.21
C SER A 329 18.34 25.73 -10.23
N ALA A 330 18.54 24.95 -11.30
CA ALA A 330 18.05 23.57 -11.37
C ALA A 330 18.60 22.68 -10.22
N ALA A 331 19.84 22.91 -9.77
CA ALA A 331 20.41 22.21 -8.63
C ALA A 331 19.72 22.56 -7.30
N THR A 332 19.28 23.81 -7.16
CA THR A 332 18.52 24.28 -5.98
C THR A 332 17.14 23.62 -5.95
N VAL A 333 16.43 23.60 -7.09
CA VAL A 333 15.13 22.89 -7.23
C VAL A 333 15.29 21.39 -6.95
N GLN A 334 16.34 20.76 -7.48
CA GLN A 334 16.63 19.35 -7.21
C GLN A 334 16.89 19.08 -5.72
N THR A 335 17.50 20.02 -5.01
CA THR A 335 17.75 19.90 -3.57
C THR A 335 16.46 20.03 -2.76
N ALA A 336 15.55 20.93 -3.17
CA ALA A 336 14.21 21.05 -2.61
C ALA A 336 13.41 19.75 -2.78
N LEU A 337 13.36 19.19 -4.00
CA LEU A 337 12.71 17.90 -4.26
C LEU A 337 13.28 16.77 -3.41
N LYS A 338 14.60 16.70 -3.23
CA LYS A 338 15.23 15.71 -2.34
C LYS A 338 14.83 15.89 -0.87
N ARG A 339 14.58 17.12 -0.40
CA ARG A 339 14.06 17.35 0.95
C ARG A 339 12.61 16.90 1.08
N LEU A 340 11.76 17.26 0.11
CA LEU A 340 10.36 16.83 0.05
C LEU A 340 10.25 15.30 -0.02
N GLN A 341 11.10 14.65 -0.82
CA GLN A 341 11.17 13.20 -0.95
C GLN A 341 11.54 12.51 0.37
N ARG A 342 12.51 13.06 1.13
CA ARG A 342 12.86 12.52 2.47
C ARG A 342 11.74 12.64 3.50
N ARG A 343 10.76 13.51 3.24
CA ARG A 343 9.55 13.66 4.06
C ARG A 343 8.37 12.84 3.51
N ASP A 344 8.60 11.95 2.54
CA ASP A 344 7.59 11.14 1.84
C ASP A 344 6.46 11.99 1.19
N LEU A 345 6.75 13.24 0.81
CA LEU A 345 5.77 14.14 0.20
C LEU A 345 5.71 13.99 -1.32
N VAL A 346 6.86 13.71 -1.94
CA VAL A 346 7.01 13.54 -3.38
C VAL A 346 7.84 12.31 -3.69
N GLY A 347 7.54 11.63 -4.79
CA GLY A 347 8.27 10.48 -5.29
C GLY A 347 8.91 10.77 -6.64
N ASN A 348 10.08 10.18 -6.91
CA ASN A 348 10.72 10.19 -8.22
C ASN A 348 10.32 8.95 -9.03
N LEU A 349 9.64 9.16 -10.16
CA LEU A 349 9.12 8.09 -11.01
C LEU A 349 10.09 7.65 -12.12
N GLY A 350 11.35 8.09 -12.05
CA GLY A 350 12.34 7.88 -13.11
C GLY A 350 12.44 9.08 -14.05
N HIS A 351 13.56 9.19 -14.78
CA HIS A 351 13.81 10.19 -15.82
C HIS A 351 13.56 11.67 -15.46
N GLY A 352 13.51 12.00 -14.16
CA GLY A 352 13.25 13.37 -13.69
C GLY A 352 11.77 13.70 -13.51
N GLU A 353 10.88 12.71 -13.64
CA GLU A 353 9.46 12.82 -13.32
C GLU A 353 9.24 12.71 -11.81
N TRP A 354 8.44 13.62 -11.28
CA TRP A 354 8.12 13.71 -9.86
C TRP A 354 6.61 13.77 -9.67
N ALA A 355 6.10 13.07 -8.67
CA ALA A 355 4.68 13.04 -8.34
C ALA A 355 4.46 13.20 -6.83
N ILE A 356 3.26 13.64 -6.43
CA ILE A 356 2.85 13.67 -5.03
C ILE A 356 2.52 12.25 -4.56
N GLU A 357 3.05 11.83 -3.41
CA GLU A 357 2.83 10.47 -2.88
C GLU A 357 1.47 10.32 -2.16
N ASP A 358 0.90 11.43 -1.64
CA ASP A 358 -0.37 11.45 -0.93
C ASP A 358 -1.45 12.27 -1.66
N ILE A 359 -2.45 11.58 -2.19
CA ILE A 359 -3.61 12.15 -2.90
C ILE A 359 -4.38 13.15 -2.04
N ALA A 360 -4.48 12.92 -0.72
CA ALA A 360 -5.20 13.85 0.14
C ALA A 360 -4.48 15.19 0.25
N MET A 361 -3.15 15.14 0.33
CA MET A 361 -2.31 16.33 0.35
C MET A 361 -2.37 17.05 -1.00
N GLU A 362 -2.28 16.31 -2.11
CA GLU A 362 -2.43 16.89 -3.45
C GLU A 362 -3.78 17.60 -3.60
N GLY A 363 -4.88 16.95 -3.20
CA GLY A 363 -6.21 17.55 -3.23
C GLY A 363 -6.34 18.76 -2.31
N TYR A 364 -5.70 18.74 -1.13
CA TYR A 364 -5.64 19.88 -0.22
C TYR A 364 -4.89 21.06 -0.84
N LEU A 365 -3.72 20.80 -1.44
CA LEU A 365 -2.91 21.82 -2.08
C LEU A 365 -3.63 22.44 -3.28
N ARG A 366 -4.25 21.60 -4.10
CA ARG A 366 -4.99 22.04 -5.29
C ARG A 366 -6.19 22.91 -4.93
N ARG A 367 -6.88 22.62 -3.83
CA ARG A 367 -8.03 23.43 -3.39
C ARG A 367 -7.63 24.78 -2.79
N ASN A 368 -6.54 24.83 -2.03
CA ASN A 368 -6.19 26.00 -1.22
C ASN A 368 -5.16 26.93 -1.88
N PHE A 369 -4.35 26.43 -2.82
CA PHE A 369 -3.19 27.17 -3.36
C PHE A 369 -3.07 27.14 -4.89
N VAL A 370 -3.92 26.36 -5.57
CA VAL A 370 -4.02 26.38 -7.03
C VAL A 370 -5.38 26.97 -7.36
N GLU A 371 -5.41 28.05 -8.13
CA GLU A 371 -6.66 28.54 -8.67
C GLU A 371 -7.30 27.41 -9.49
N ILE A 372 -8.52 27.02 -9.12
CA ILE A 372 -9.31 26.12 -9.95
C ILE A 372 -9.68 26.96 -11.18
N ASP A 373 -8.90 26.85 -12.25
CA ASP A 373 -9.44 27.17 -13.58
C ASP A 373 -10.54 26.13 -13.84
N PRO A 374 -11.83 26.53 -13.88
CA PRO A 374 -12.94 25.60 -14.05
C PRO A 374 -12.92 24.87 -15.40
N GLN A 375 -11.99 25.21 -16.32
CA GLN A 375 -12.00 24.72 -17.70
C GLN A 375 -11.04 23.54 -17.99
N LEU A 376 -10.18 23.12 -17.05
CA LEU A 376 -9.20 22.04 -17.31
C LEU A 376 -9.67 20.63 -16.88
N GLY A 377 -10.98 20.43 -16.70
CA GLY A 377 -11.60 19.13 -16.36
C GLY A 377 -12.06 18.30 -17.56
N THR A 378 -11.83 18.74 -18.79
CA THR A 378 -12.33 18.07 -20.01
C THR A 378 -11.29 18.12 -21.10
N GLU A 379 -10.20 17.37 -20.98
CA GLU A 379 -9.34 17.00 -22.13
C GLU A 379 -8.30 15.98 -21.65
N ASN A 380 -8.69 14.71 -21.59
CA ASN A 380 -7.85 13.53 -21.87
C ASN A 380 -8.62 12.22 -21.55
N ASP A 381 -9.82 12.10 -22.14
CA ASP A 381 -10.40 10.80 -22.45
C ASP A 381 -10.81 10.85 -23.94
N GLN A 382 -9.86 10.45 -24.79
CA GLN A 382 -10.13 9.88 -26.12
C GLN A 382 -9.26 8.64 -26.29
#